data_AF-A0A9D7XKK3-F1
#
_entry.id   AF-A0A9D7XKK3-F1
#
_cell.length_a   1.000
_cell.length_b   1.000
_cell.length_c   1.000
_cell.angle_alpha   90.00
_cell.angle_beta   90.00
_cell.angle_gamma   90.00
#
_symmetry.space_group_name_H-M   'P 1'
#
loop_
_entity.id
_entity.type
_entity.pdbx_description
1 polymer ?
#
loop_
_entity_poly.entity_id
_entity_poly.type
_entity_poly.pdbx_seq_one_letter_code
_entity_poly.pdbx_strand_id
1 'polypeptide(L)'
;MPNIHLTTPMQEYVQGQIASGAYANLSEVVRAGIRLLMEKDGARQFYALKAELEAARAEAEGGAFDTFDPRAFEPDAWPKQG
;
A
#
# COMPACT_ATOMS: atom_id res chain seq x y z
N MET A 1 -2.64 -26.43 1.27
CA MET A 1 -2.07 -25.28 2.00
C MET A 1 -0.60 -25.15 1.64
N PRO A 2 -0.03 -23.96 1.45
CA PRO A 2 1.41 -23.81 1.24
C PRO A 2 2.15 -24.38 2.45
N ASN A 3 3.22 -25.13 2.19
CA ASN A 3 4.10 -25.62 3.26
C ASN A 3 5.10 -24.50 3.60
N ILE A 4 5.11 -24.07 4.86
CA ILE A 4 5.93 -22.95 5.32
C ILE A 4 7.00 -23.51 6.26
N HIS A 5 8.26 -23.23 5.95
CA HIS A 5 9.39 -23.62 6.77
C HIS A 5 9.84 -22.40 7.58
N LEU A 6 9.83 -22.55 8.91
CA LEU A 6 10.26 -21.50 9.83
C LEU A 6 11.63 -21.84 10.38
N THR A 7 12.46 -20.82 10.55
CA THR A 7 13.71 -20.93 11.32
C THR A 7 13.40 -21.22 12.79
N THR A 8 14.34 -21.79 13.53
CA THR A 8 14.15 -22.11 14.96
C THR A 8 13.66 -20.91 15.80
N PRO A 9 14.26 -19.70 15.68
CA PRO A 9 13.78 -18.54 16.46
C PRO A 9 12.35 -18.13 16.10
N MET A 10 11.94 -18.27 14.83
CA MET A 10 10.57 -17.98 14.40
C MET A 10 9.57 -19.00 14.98
N GLN A 11 9.96 -20.28 15.05
CA GLN A 11 9.13 -21.31 15.67
C GLN A 11 8.93 -21.01 17.16
N GLU A 12 10.01 -20.71 17.88
CA GLU A 12 9.96 -20.36 19.31
C GLU A 12 9.04 -19.16 19.56
N TYR A 13 9.18 -18.10 18.76
CA TYR A 13 8.31 -16.93 18.83
C TYR A 13 6.83 -17.28 18.61
N VAL A 14 6.52 -18.02 17.53
CA VAL A 14 5.14 -18.43 17.24
C VAL A 14 4.57 -19.30 18.37
N GLN A 15 5.35 -20.24 18.88
CA GLN A 15 4.91 -21.11 19.98
C GLN A 15 4.66 -20.31 21.26
N GLY A 16 5.50 -19.32 21.57
CA GLY A 16 5.27 -18.40 22.69
C GLY A 16 3.95 -17.64 22.56
N GLN A 17 3.63 -17.14 21.37
CA GLN A 17 2.38 -16.42 21.08
C GLN A 17 1.14 -17.32 21.18
N ILE A 18 1.27 -18.61 20.85
CA ILE A 18 0.18 -19.59 21.01
C ILE A 18 0.02 -19.97 22.48
N ALA A 19 1.13 -20.25 23.18
CA ALA A 19 1.14 -20.62 24.59
C ALA A 19 0.59 -19.50 25.49
N SER A 20 0.78 -18.23 25.10
CA SER A 20 0.20 -17.08 25.79
C SER A 20 -1.30 -16.89 25.52
N GLY A 21 -1.89 -17.65 24.60
CA GLY A 21 -3.28 -17.52 24.18
C GLY A 21 -3.56 -16.34 23.23
N ALA A 22 -2.52 -15.68 22.70
CA ALA A 22 -2.72 -14.58 21.74
C ALA A 22 -3.23 -15.07 20.38
N TYR A 23 -2.92 -16.32 20.02
CA TYR A 23 -3.38 -16.98 18.80
C TYR A 23 -3.68 -18.46 19.05
N ALA A 24 -4.64 -19.03 18.32
CA ALA A 24 -5.01 -20.43 18.49
C ALA A 24 -4.08 -21.40 17.74
N ASN A 25 -3.40 -20.94 16.69
CA ASN A 25 -2.54 -21.79 15.84
C ASN A 25 -1.58 -20.95 14.98
N LEU A 26 -0.57 -21.63 14.38
CA LEU A 26 0.41 -21.03 13.48
C LEU A 26 -0.23 -20.27 12.31
N SER A 27 -1.32 -20.78 11.73
CA SER A 27 -1.95 -20.14 10.57
C SER A 27 -2.53 -18.77 10.91
N GLU A 28 -3.00 -18.56 12.14
CA GLU A 28 -3.44 -17.24 12.59
C GLU A 28 -2.30 -16.26 12.74
N VAL A 29 -1.17 -16.70 13.32
CA VAL A 29 0.04 -15.87 13.46
C VAL A 29 0.55 -15.45 12.08
N VAL A 30 0.62 -16.39 11.13
CA VAL A 30 1.03 -16.09 9.75
C VAL A 30 0.09 -15.11 9.08
N ARG A 31 -1.24 -15.29 9.20
CA ARG A 31 -2.21 -14.34 8.65
C ARG A 31 -2.08 -12.95 9.27
N ALA A 32 -1.86 -12.86 10.58
CA ALA A 32 -1.63 -11.59 11.27
C ALA A 32 -0.36 -10.90 10.76
N GLY A 33 0.74 -11.65 10.62
CA GLY A 33 1.98 -11.13 10.05
C GLY A 33 1.83 -10.63 8.61
N ILE A 34 1.13 -11.38 7.75
CA ILE A 34 0.86 -10.97 6.36
C ILE A 34 0.00 -9.70 6.32
N ARG A 35 -1.05 -9.59 7.15
CA ARG A 35 -1.87 -8.36 7.21
C ARG A 35 -1.03 -7.15 7.61
N LEU A 36 -0.16 -7.30 8.60
CA LEU A 36 0.75 -6.23 9.01
C LEU A 36 1.70 -5.82 7.87
N LEU A 37 2.20 -6.77 7.07
CA LEU A 37 3.00 -6.46 5.88
C LEU A 37 2.18 -5.68 4.84
N MET A 38 0.95 -6.12 4.55
CA MET A 38 0.06 -5.42 3.61
C MET A 38 -0.24 -3.99 4.06
N GLU A 39 -0.51 -3.77 5.35
CA GLU A 39 -0.74 -2.43 5.91
C GLU A 39 0.49 -1.53 5.75
N LYS A 40 1.68 -2.06 6.05
CA LYS A 40 2.93 -1.32 5.85
C LYS A 40 3.20 -1.01 4.38
N ASP A 41 2.85 -1.90 3.47
CA ASP A 41 3.02 -1.70 2.04
C ASP A 41 2.08 -0.59 1.53
N GLY A 42 0.81 -0.63 1.93
CA GLY A 42 -0.15 0.42 1.61
C GLY A 42 0.26 1.78 2.18
N ALA A 43 0.74 1.82 3.43
CA ALA A 43 1.26 3.05 4.02
C ALA A 43 2.47 3.60 3.23
N ARG A 44 3.41 2.75 2.80
CA ARG A 44 4.55 3.19 1.98
C ARG A 44 4.12 3.78 0.64
N GLN A 45 3.15 3.16 -0.04
CA GLN A 45 2.60 3.69 -1.29
C GLN A 45 1.93 5.05 -1.09
N PHE A 46 1.13 5.19 -0.02
CA PHE A 46 0.49 6.46 0.32
C PHE A 46 1.51 7.58 0.57
N TYR A 47 2.55 7.32 1.37
CA TYR A 47 3.55 8.34 1.67
C TYR A 47 4.43 8.70 0.46
N ALA A 48 4.71 7.73 -0.43
CA ALA A 48 5.39 8.01 -1.69
C ALA A 48 4.56 8.96 -2.56
N LEU A 49 3.28 8.63 -2.79
CA LEU A 49 2.37 9.50 -3.54
C LEU A 49 2.22 10.88 -2.90
N LYS A 50 2.11 10.94 -1.57
CA LYS A 50 2.03 12.21 -0.84
C LYS A 50 3.26 13.08 -1.09
N ALA A 51 4.46 12.50 -1.02
CA ALA A 51 5.71 13.23 -1.26
C ALA A 51 5.80 13.72 -2.72
N GLU A 52 5.39 12.91 -3.69
CA GLU A 52 5.32 13.30 -5.11
C GLU A 52 4.34 14.46 -5.34
N LEU A 53 3.16 14.41 -4.73
CA LEU A 53 2.17 15.49 -4.81
C LEU A 53 2.63 16.78 -4.13
N GLU A 54 3.31 16.68 -2.99
CA GLU A 54 3.89 17.86 -2.31
C GLU A 54 4.98 18.52 -3.17
N ALA A 55 5.82 17.74 -3.84
CA ALA A 55 6.81 18.26 -4.78
C ALA A 55 6.17 18.94 -6.00
N ALA A 56 5.22 18.26 -6.66
CA ALA A 56 4.50 18.81 -7.80
C ALA A 56 3.73 20.09 -7.45
N ARG A 57 3.14 20.15 -6.24
CA ARG A 57 2.49 21.36 -5.73
C ARG A 57 3.48 22.52 -5.58
N ALA A 58 4.65 22.28 -5.00
CA ALA A 58 5.66 23.31 -4.81
C ALA A 58 6.16 23.87 -6.17
N GLU A 59 6.34 22.99 -7.16
CA GLU A 59 6.67 23.39 -8.53
C GLU A 59 5.57 24.27 -9.16
N ALA A 60 4.30 23.85 -9.05
CA ALA A 60 3.17 24.60 -9.56
C ALA A 60 3.00 25.97 -8.85
N GLU A 61 3.17 26.03 -7.52
CA GLU A 61 3.18 27.29 -6.76
C GLU A 61 4.36 28.19 -7.16
N GLY A 62 5.48 27.60 -7.58
CA GLY A 62 6.61 28.29 -8.20
C GLY A 62 6.39 28.74 -9.65
N GLY A 63 5.21 28.45 -10.22
CA GLY A 63 4.84 28.81 -11.60
C GLY A 63 5.22 27.79 -12.66
N ALA A 64 5.74 26.62 -12.29
CA ALA A 64 6.05 25.53 -13.21
C ALA A 64 4.80 24.66 -13.45
N PHE A 65 3.82 25.20 -14.18
CA PHE A 65 2.64 24.46 -14.63
C PHE A 65 2.25 24.90 -16.05
N ASP A 66 1.54 24.02 -16.76
CA ASP A 66 0.91 24.32 -18.04
C ASP A 66 -0.61 24.24 -17.93
N THR A 67 -1.32 24.95 -18.79
CA THR A 67 -2.77 24.81 -18.92
C THR A 67 -3.11 23.46 -19.54
N PHE A 68 -3.85 22.64 -18.83
CA PHE A 68 -4.36 21.37 -19.33
C PHE A 68 -5.72 21.60 -20.01
N ASP A 69 -5.88 21.17 -21.26
CA ASP A 69 -7.17 21.09 -21.97
C ASP A 69 -7.68 19.63 -21.97
N PRO A 70 -8.63 19.28 -21.09
CA PRO A 70 -9.17 17.93 -21.01
C PRO A 70 -9.89 17.48 -22.27
N ARG A 71 -10.49 18.42 -23.03
CA ARG A 71 -11.27 18.10 -24.24
C ARG A 71 -10.38 17.80 -25.43
N ALA A 72 -9.22 18.45 -25.52
CA ALA A 72 -8.20 18.13 -26.50
C ALA A 72 -7.51 16.79 -26.18
N PHE A 73 -7.32 16.48 -24.89
CA PHE A 73 -6.69 15.25 -24.43
C PHE A 73 -7.58 14.02 -24.64
N GLU A 74 -8.88 14.11 -24.30
CA GLU A 74 -9.86 13.03 -24.47
C GLU A 74 -11.07 13.51 -25.28
N PRO A 75 -10.93 13.64 -26.62
CA PRO A 75 -12.02 14.13 -27.46
C PRO A 75 -13.25 13.22 -27.46
N ASP A 76 -13.05 11.91 -27.29
CA ASP A 76 -14.14 10.91 -27.30
C ASP A 76 -15.00 10.95 -26.02
N ALA A 77 -14.46 11.47 -24.91
CA ALA A 77 -15.19 11.63 -23.65
C ALA A 77 -16.18 12.81 -23.68
N TRP A 78 -16.01 13.74 -24.63
CA TRP A 78 -16.83 14.95 -24.78
C TRP A 78 -17.47 15.03 -26.17
N PRO A 79 -18.49 14.20 -26.47
CA PRO A 79 -19.18 14.26 -27.74
C PRO A 79 -19.79 15.65 -27.97
N LYS A 80 -19.65 16.17 -29.19
CA LYS A 80 -20.16 17.49 -29.57
C LYS A 80 -21.67 17.53 -29.34
N GLN A 81 -22.14 18.45 -28.49
CA GLN A 81 -23.55 18.79 -28.42
C GLN A 81 -23.93 19.43 -29.76
N GLY A 82 -24.71 18.70 -30.55
CA GLY A 82 -25.30 19.19 -31.79
C GLY A 82 -26.39 20.23 -31.55
#